data_AF-A0A524IFZ9-F1
#
_entry.id   AF-A0A524IFZ9-F1
#
_cell.length_a   1.000
_cell.length_b   1.000
_cell.length_c   1.000
_cell.angle_alpha   90.00
_cell.angle_beta   90.00
_cell.angle_gamma   90.00
#
_symmetry.space_group_name_H-M   'P 1'
#
loop_
_entity.id
_entity.type
_entity.pdbx_description
1 polymer ?
#
loop_
_entity_poly.entity_id
_entity_poly.type
_entity_poly.pdbx_seq_one_letter_code
_entity_poly.pdbx_strand_id
1 'polypeptide(L)'
;PQEEWKGKVGVVPNVLKEAAPSTANALALVCGPPIMIRFTIPVLLELGFPKEDIILSLENRMKCGIGKCGRCNVGAKYVCLDGPVFTFAELEQLPPEY
;
A
#
# COMPACT_ATOMS: atom_id res chain seq x y z
N PRO A 1 11.58 -10.16 18.93
CA PRO A 1 10.26 -10.81 19.16
C PRO A 1 9.99 -10.92 20.66
N GLN A 2 8.73 -10.80 21.10
CA GLN A 2 8.39 -11.22 22.46
C GLN A 2 8.64 -12.74 22.59
N GLU A 3 9.05 -13.21 23.77
CA GLU A 3 9.53 -14.59 23.99
C GLU A 3 8.53 -15.69 23.56
N GLU A 4 7.24 -15.38 23.49
CA GLU A 4 6.19 -16.34 23.18
C GLU A 4 5.66 -16.29 21.72
N TRP A 5 6.31 -15.53 20.83
CA TRP A 5 5.85 -15.41 19.43
C TRP A 5 6.04 -16.70 18.64
N LYS A 6 4.93 -17.32 18.22
CA LYS A 6 4.91 -18.57 17.43
C LYS A 6 4.72 -18.36 15.92
N GLY A 7 4.51 -17.11 15.50
CA GLY A 7 4.27 -16.78 14.09
C GLY A 7 5.56 -16.66 13.28
N LYS A 8 5.43 -16.43 11.98
CA LYS A 8 6.59 -16.12 11.12
C LYS A 8 7.23 -14.80 11.54
N VAL A 9 8.56 -14.74 11.45
CA VAL A 9 9.36 -13.53 11.72
C VAL A 9 10.08 -13.18 10.44
N GLY A 10 9.86 -11.96 9.94
CA GLY A 10 10.46 -11.48 8.71
C GLY A 10 9.86 -10.15 8.26
N VAL A 11 10.33 -9.65 7.14
CA VAL A 11 9.74 -8.47 6.48
C VAL A 11 8.42 -8.86 5.81
N VAL A 12 7.47 -7.91 5.76
CA VAL A 12 6.11 -8.12 5.26
C VAL A 12 6.05 -8.81 3.88
N PRO A 13 6.82 -8.40 2.85
CA PRO A 13 6.77 -9.04 1.54
C PRO A 13 7.09 -10.54 1.58
N ASN A 14 8.07 -10.95 2.39
CA ASN A 14 8.48 -12.35 2.50
C ASN A 14 7.41 -13.17 3.23
N VAL A 15 6.90 -12.64 4.34
CA VAL A 15 5.84 -13.31 5.11
C VAL A 15 4.58 -13.47 4.26
N LEU A 16 4.20 -12.45 3.49
CA LEU A 16 3.07 -12.49 2.57
C LEU A 16 3.28 -13.54 1.47
N LYS A 17 4.46 -13.56 0.83
CA LYS A 17 4.79 -14.51 -0.23
C LYS A 17 4.64 -15.96 0.23
N GLU A 18 5.11 -16.26 1.44
CA GLU A 18 5.00 -17.61 1.98
C GLU A 18 3.61 -17.94 2.54
N ALA A 19 2.84 -16.93 2.98
CA ALA A 19 1.47 -17.13 3.45
C ALA A 19 0.53 -17.45 2.27
N ALA A 20 0.82 -16.90 1.08
CA ALA A 20 0.11 -17.14 -0.17
C ALA A 20 -1.43 -17.21 -0.02
N PRO A 21 -2.07 -16.13 0.51
CA PRO A 21 -3.51 -16.11 0.68
C PRO A 21 -4.23 -16.27 -0.67
N SER A 22 -5.41 -16.89 -0.65
CA SER A 22 -6.25 -17.01 -1.84
C SER A 22 -6.74 -15.64 -2.30
N THR A 23 -6.75 -15.44 -3.62
CA THR A 23 -7.28 -14.24 -4.27
C THR A 23 -8.77 -14.31 -4.55
N ALA A 24 -9.41 -15.47 -4.35
CA ALA A 24 -10.83 -15.66 -4.64
C ALA A 24 -11.69 -14.84 -3.66
N ASN A 25 -12.41 -13.85 -4.19
CA ASN A 25 -13.26 -12.95 -3.41
C ASN A 25 -12.49 -12.26 -2.27
N ALA A 26 -11.30 -11.74 -2.57
CA ALA A 26 -10.40 -11.15 -1.59
C ALA A 26 -9.89 -9.78 -2.07
N LEU A 27 -9.66 -8.88 -1.12
CA LEU A 27 -9.01 -7.58 -1.32
C LEU A 27 -7.71 -7.55 -0.51
N ALA A 28 -6.66 -6.95 -1.07
CA ALA A 28 -5.40 -6.73 -0.38
C ALA A 28 -5.33 -5.29 0.13
N LEU A 29 -5.44 -5.10 1.45
CA LEU A 29 -5.29 -3.79 2.09
C LEU A 29 -3.85 -3.62 2.58
N VAL A 30 -3.12 -2.64 2.07
CA VAL A 30 -1.73 -2.37 2.46
C VAL A 30 -1.61 -0.97 3.04
N CYS A 31 -1.20 -0.88 4.30
CA CYS A 31 -0.90 0.37 4.99
C CYS A 31 0.48 0.27 5.65
N GLY A 32 1.31 1.28 5.45
CA GLY A 32 2.62 1.33 6.10
C GLY A 32 3.64 2.17 5.35
N PRO A 33 4.93 2.06 5.71
CA PRO A 33 5.97 2.87 5.11
C PRO A 33 6.04 2.70 3.58
N PRO A 34 6.35 3.77 2.80
CA PRO A 34 6.46 3.71 1.34
C PRO A 34 7.34 2.57 0.83
N ILE A 35 8.45 2.31 1.52
CA ILE A 35 9.38 1.23 1.16
C ILE A 35 8.75 -0.16 1.31
N MET A 36 7.91 -0.35 2.32
CA MET A 36 7.19 -1.61 2.54
C MET A 36 6.16 -1.83 1.44
N ILE A 37 5.38 -0.80 1.09
CA ILE A 37 4.38 -0.83 0.02
C ILE A 37 5.05 -1.21 -1.31
N ARG A 38 6.13 -0.52 -1.67
CA ARG A 38 6.89 -0.76 -2.91
C ARG A 38 7.36 -2.21 -3.08
N PHE A 39 7.79 -2.87 -1.99
CA PHE A 39 8.19 -4.28 -2.05
C PHE A 39 7.04 -5.28 -1.88
N THR A 40 5.90 -4.85 -1.34
CA THR A 40 4.73 -5.72 -1.14
C THR A 40 3.89 -5.85 -2.41
N ILE A 41 3.78 -4.77 -3.21
CA ILE A 41 3.00 -4.75 -4.45
C ILE A 41 3.44 -5.87 -5.43
N PRO A 42 4.74 -6.05 -5.76
CA PRO A 42 5.15 -7.12 -6.66
C PRO A 42 4.75 -8.52 -6.18
N VAL A 43 4.75 -8.74 -4.86
CA VAL A 43 4.34 -10.03 -4.27
C VAL A 43 2.84 -10.25 -4.44
N LEU A 44 2.01 -9.21 -4.23
CA LEU A 44 0.57 -9.31 -4.46
C LEU A 44 0.24 -9.60 -5.93
N LEU A 45 0.96 -8.96 -6.85
CA LEU A 45 0.84 -9.24 -8.29
C LEU A 45 1.27 -10.67 -8.64
N GLU A 46 2.37 -11.16 -8.06
CA GLU A 46 2.83 -12.55 -8.23
C GLU A 46 1.81 -13.57 -7.70
N LEU A 47 1.13 -13.25 -6.59
CA LEU A 47 0.05 -14.06 -6.03
C LEU A 47 -1.26 -13.97 -6.83
N GLY A 48 -1.35 -13.08 -7.81
CA GLY A 48 -2.49 -12.97 -8.73
C GLY A 48 -3.59 -12.02 -8.27
N PHE A 49 -3.34 -11.11 -7.33
CA PHE A 49 -4.30 -10.04 -7.03
C PHE A 49 -4.37 -9.07 -8.22
N PRO A 50 -5.57 -8.77 -8.74
CA PRO A 50 -5.74 -7.74 -9.75
C PRO A 50 -5.46 -6.36 -9.14
N LYS A 51 -5.05 -5.40 -9.96
CA LYS A 51 -4.56 -4.09 -9.50
C LYS A 51 -5.65 -3.26 -8.83
N GLU A 52 -6.89 -3.49 -9.23
CA GLU A 52 -8.11 -2.89 -8.71
C GLU A 52 -8.43 -3.38 -7.29
N ASP A 53 -8.01 -4.60 -6.94
CA ASP A 53 -8.24 -5.24 -5.64
C ASP A 53 -7.08 -5.02 -4.65
N ILE A 54 -6.00 -4.37 -5.10
CA ILE A 54 -4.88 -3.94 -4.24
C ILE A 54 -5.16 -2.49 -3.82
N ILE A 55 -5.49 -2.31 -2.54
CA ILE A 55 -5.86 -1.03 -1.94
C ILE A 55 -4.73 -0.56 -1.04
N LEU A 56 -4.26 0.65 -1.27
CA LEU A 56 -3.08 1.24 -0.67
C LEU A 56 -3.46 2.49 0.12
N SER A 57 -3.02 2.57 1.37
CA SER A 57 -3.08 3.81 2.17
C SER A 57 -1.76 4.57 2.03
N LEU A 58 -1.81 5.76 1.43
CA LEU A 58 -0.64 6.62 1.28
C LEU A 58 -0.40 7.46 2.55
N GLU A 59 0.76 7.25 3.17
CA GLU A 59 1.19 7.95 4.38
C GLU A 59 2.03 9.21 4.06
N ASN A 60 1.63 9.98 3.04
CA ASN A 60 2.30 11.23 2.66
C ASN A 60 2.25 12.25 3.81
N ARG A 61 3.29 13.08 3.93
CA ARG A 61 3.36 14.12 4.97
C ARG A 61 2.26 15.16 4.80
N MET A 62 1.23 15.08 5.63
CA MET A 62 0.18 16.09 5.72
C MET A 62 0.60 17.22 6.67
N LYS A 63 0.51 18.47 6.21
CA LYS A 63 0.69 19.65 7.08
C LYS A 63 -0.63 20.37 7.36
N CYS A 64 -1.45 20.61 6.34
CA CYS A 64 -2.71 21.34 6.51
C CYS A 64 -3.95 20.44 6.58
N GLY A 65 -3.97 19.28 5.95
CA GLY A 65 -5.14 18.38 5.90
C GLY A 65 -6.34 18.88 5.08
N ILE A 66 -6.31 20.14 4.60
CA ILE A 66 -7.46 20.80 3.95
C ILE A 66 -7.18 21.30 2.52
N GLY A 67 -6.25 20.68 1.79
CA GLY A 67 -5.94 21.05 0.41
C GLY A 67 -5.19 22.37 0.19
N LYS A 68 -4.82 23.09 1.25
CA LYS A 68 -4.23 24.44 1.15
C LYS A 68 -2.73 24.46 0.81
N CYS A 69 -1.94 23.55 1.39
CA CYS A 69 -0.48 23.67 1.40
C CYS A 69 0.27 22.81 0.37
N GLY A 70 -0.42 21.85 -0.27
CA GLY A 70 0.16 20.96 -1.27
C GLY A 70 1.25 19.99 -0.77
N ARG A 71 1.52 19.88 0.55
CA ARG A 71 2.59 19.00 1.07
C ARG A 71 2.33 17.49 0.92
N CYS A 72 1.08 17.13 0.71
CA CYS A 72 0.65 15.76 0.50
C CYS A 72 0.25 15.52 -0.96
N ASN A 73 0.80 16.27 -1.91
CA ASN A 73 0.50 16.06 -3.32
C ASN A 73 1.18 14.78 -3.83
N VAL A 74 0.49 14.06 -4.71
CA VAL A 74 1.04 12.97 -5.52
C VAL A 74 0.56 13.24 -6.94
N GLY A 75 1.47 13.75 -7.78
CA GLY A 75 1.10 14.33 -9.07
C GLY A 75 0.03 15.42 -8.93
N ALA A 76 -1.12 15.21 -9.59
CA ALA A 76 -2.26 16.13 -9.58
C ALA A 76 -3.23 15.92 -8.40
N LYS A 77 -3.01 14.88 -7.58
CA LYS A 77 -3.90 14.52 -6.47
C LYS A 77 -3.39 15.03 -5.14
N TYR A 78 -4.29 15.45 -4.27
CA TYR A 78 -4.00 15.84 -2.90
C TYR A 78 -4.41 14.68 -1.99
N VAL A 79 -3.45 13.97 -1.39
CA VAL A 79 -3.75 12.81 -0.53
C VAL A 79 -4.72 13.16 0.61
N CYS A 80 -4.68 14.41 1.13
CA CYS A 80 -5.62 14.86 2.17
C CYS A 80 -7.06 15.15 1.69
N LEU A 81 -7.32 15.23 0.39
CA LEU A 81 -8.66 15.50 -0.17
C LEU A 81 -9.13 14.36 -1.07
N ASP A 82 -8.27 13.90 -1.97
CA ASP A 82 -8.54 12.83 -2.94
C ASP A 82 -8.24 11.42 -2.38
N GLY A 83 -7.44 11.34 -1.33
CA GLY A 83 -6.99 10.08 -0.72
C GLY A 83 -7.51 9.89 0.70
N PRO A 84 -6.75 9.24 1.61
CA PRO A 84 -5.41 8.66 1.43
C PRO A 84 -5.41 7.28 0.76
N VAL A 85 -6.60 6.74 0.51
CA VAL A 85 -6.79 5.38 0.02
C VAL A 85 -6.95 5.39 -1.50
N PHE A 86 -6.12 4.62 -2.18
CA PHE A 86 -6.14 4.46 -3.63
C PHE A 86 -5.98 2.99 -4.00
N THR A 87 -6.58 2.57 -5.09
CA THR A 87 -6.23 1.30 -5.73
C THR A 87 -4.85 1.40 -6.39
N PHE A 88 -4.16 0.27 -6.55
CA PHE A 88 -2.90 0.27 -7.28
C PHE A 88 -3.09 0.69 -8.74
N ALA A 89 -4.25 0.34 -9.34
CA ALA A 89 -4.63 0.81 -10.67
C ALA A 89 -4.71 2.35 -10.79
N GLU A 90 -5.26 3.04 -9.78
CA GLU A 90 -5.27 4.51 -9.75
C GLU A 90 -3.87 5.11 -9.57
N LEU A 91 -3.03 4.50 -8.73
CA LEU A 91 -1.67 4.99 -8.50
C LEU A 91 -0.79 4.86 -9.74
N GLU A 92 -0.98 3.86 -10.58
CA GLU A 92 -0.24 3.72 -11.84
C GLU A 92 -0.52 4.87 -12.84
N GLN A 93 -1.61 5.63 -12.65
CA GLN A 93 -1.91 6.82 -13.45
C GLN A 93 -1.26 8.09 -12.90
N LEU A 94 -0.64 8.02 -11.72
CA LEU A 94 0.06 9.13 -11.07
C LEU A 94 1.57 9.01 -11.28
N PRO A 95 2.35 10.08 -11.05
CA PRO A 95 3.80 10.01 -11.13
C PRO A 95 4.35 8.90 -10.21
N PRO A 96 5.40 8.18 -10.65
CA PRO A 96 5.98 7.09 -9.89
C PRO A 96 6.71 7.62 -8.64
N GLU A 97 5.97 7.69 -7.53
CA GLU A 97 6.52 7.90 -6.19
C GLU A 97 6.61 6.58 -5.39
N TYR A 98 5.98 5.50 -5.89
CA TYR A 98 5.79 4.21 -5.22
C TYR A 98 6.13 3.03 -6.12
#